data_AF-A0A127SJC6-F1
#
_entry.id   AF-A0A127SJC6-F1
#
_cell.length_a   1.000
_cell.length_b   1.000
_cell.length_c   1.000
_cell.angle_alpha   90.00
_cell.angle_beta   90.00
_cell.angle_gamma   90.00
#
_symmetry.space_group_name_H-M   'P 1'
#
loop_
_entity.id
_entity.type
_entity.pdbx_description
1 polymer ?
#
loop_
_entity_poly.entity_id
_entity_poly.type
_entity_poly.pdbx_seq_one_letter_code
_entity_poly.pdbx_strand_id
1 'polypeptide(L)'
;MVGRIYHVGLTVSDLDRSIAFYRDILGLEFQGEILMEGEETDKMFRKENCKARVAYLNGSKALEAPPVELIQFADSKIHKEQSDLFTTS
;
A
#
# COMPACT_ATOMS: atom_id res chain seq x y z
N MET A 1 10.89 -4.43 -23.82
CA MET A 1 11.74 -3.44 -23.14
C MET A 1 10.99 -2.98 -21.90
N VAL A 2 11.61 -2.96 -20.71
CA VAL A 2 10.95 -2.50 -19.47
C VAL A 2 11.00 -0.98 -19.44
N GLY A 3 9.85 -0.34 -19.17
CA GLY A 3 9.71 1.12 -19.22
C GLY A 3 10.14 1.81 -17.93
N ARG A 4 9.26 1.81 -16.93
CA ARG A 4 9.49 2.42 -15.61
C ARG A 4 8.74 1.67 -14.53
N ILE A 5 9.14 1.85 -13.28
CA ILE A 5 8.35 1.44 -12.12
C ILE A 5 7.17 2.41 -12.00
N TYR A 6 5.94 1.89 -12.00
CA TYR A 6 4.73 2.73 -11.94
C TYR A 6 4.45 3.22 -10.53
N HIS A 7 4.59 2.35 -9.53
CA HIS A 7 4.56 2.66 -8.10
C HIS A 7 5.24 1.50 -7.33
N VAL A 8 5.48 1.71 -6.05
CA VAL A 8 5.82 0.66 -5.08
C VAL A 8 4.64 0.46 -4.13
N GLY A 9 4.04 -0.74 -4.15
CA GLY A 9 2.93 -1.11 -3.30
C GLY A 9 3.39 -1.66 -1.95
N LEU A 10 2.85 -1.13 -0.86
CA LEU A 10 3.12 -1.56 0.52
C LEU A 10 1.81 -1.92 1.20
N THR A 11 1.69 -3.18 1.64
CA THR A 11 0.56 -3.59 2.48
C THR A 11 0.76 -3.08 3.90
N VAL A 12 -0.24 -2.37 4.44
CA VAL A 12 -0.21 -1.75 5.76
C VAL A 12 -1.37 -2.24 6.62
N SER A 13 -1.16 -2.22 7.93
CA SER A 13 -2.18 -2.64 8.91
C SER A 13 -3.23 -1.56 9.19
N ASP A 14 -2.86 -0.30 9.01
CA ASP A 14 -3.69 0.87 9.31
C ASP A 14 -3.33 1.98 8.31
N LEU A 15 -4.24 2.25 7.38
CA LEU A 15 -4.02 3.16 6.26
C LEU A 15 -3.90 4.60 6.75
N ASP A 16 -4.74 5.02 7.69
CA ASP A 16 -4.79 6.39 8.18
C ASP A 16 -3.50 6.73 8.93
N ARG A 17 -3.02 5.81 9.78
CA ARG A 17 -1.73 5.95 10.47
C ARG A 17 -0.56 5.96 9.48
N SER A 18 -0.61 5.12 8.45
CA SER A 18 0.44 5.07 7.45
C SER A 18 0.47 6.33 6.57
N ILE A 19 -0.68 6.84 6.12
CA ILE A 19 -0.77 8.12 5.40
C ILE A 19 -0.15 9.24 6.25
N ALA A 20 -0.50 9.33 7.53
CA ALA A 20 0.08 10.34 8.43
C ALA A 20 1.61 10.23 8.50
N PHE A 21 2.17 9.02 8.60
CA PHE A 21 3.62 8.84 8.59
C PHE A 21 4.27 9.29 7.27
N TYR A 22 3.78 8.79 6.13
CA TYR A 22 4.39 9.09 4.83
C TYR A 22 4.20 10.56 4.43
N ARG A 23 3.08 11.18 4.80
CA ARG A 23 2.80 12.58 4.54
C ARG A 23 3.52 13.52 5.51
N ASP A 24 3.33 13.33 6.82
CA ASP A 24 3.73 14.32 7.82
C ASP A 24 5.17 14.16 8.29
N ILE A 25 5.72 12.94 8.26
CA ILE A 25 7.10 12.66 8.68
C ILE A 25 8.05 12.62 7.49
N LEU A 26 7.66 11.93 6.41
CA LEU A 26 8.49 11.82 5.21
C LEU A 26 8.25 12.94 4.18
N GLY A 27 7.19 13.73 4.34
CA GLY A 27 6.90 14.86 3.46
C GLY A 27 6.35 14.50 2.09
N LEU A 28 5.81 13.29 1.91
CA LEU A 28 5.15 12.90 0.66
C LEU A 28 3.78 13.58 0.53
N GLU A 29 3.35 13.76 -0.71
CA GLU A 29 2.08 14.37 -1.08
C GLU A 29 1.03 13.28 -1.28
N PHE A 30 -0.02 13.29 -0.46
CA PHE A 30 -1.18 12.44 -0.63
C PHE A 30 -1.97 12.85 -1.88
N GLN A 31 -2.20 11.91 -2.78
CA GLN A 31 -2.85 12.14 -4.08
C GLN A 31 -4.31 11.67 -4.11
N GLY A 32 -4.69 10.76 -3.22
CA GLY A 32 -6.05 10.27 -3.12
C GLY A 32 -6.13 8.87 -2.52
N GLU A 33 -7.36 8.47 -2.22
CA GLU A 33 -7.70 7.14 -1.73
C GLU A 33 -8.85 6.56 -2.56
N ILE A 34 -8.81 5.26 -2.79
CA ILE A 34 -9.89 4.49 -3.42
C ILE A 34 -10.20 3.26 -2.57
N LEU A 35 -11.49 2.92 -2.48
CA LEU A 35 -11.95 1.63 -1.99
C LEU A 35 -12.08 0.67 -3.18
N MET A 36 -11.29 -0.39 -3.19
CA MET A 36 -11.37 -1.46 -4.16
C MET A 36 -12.24 -2.59 -3.60
N GLU A 37 -13.28 -2.95 -4.35
CA GLU A 37 -14.21 -4.05 -4.06
C GLU A 37 -14.72 -4.69 -5.36
N GLY A 38 -15.35 -5.87 -5.26
CA GLY A 38 -15.95 -6.58 -6.39
C GLY A 38 -15.05 -7.62 -7.06
N GLU A 39 -15.58 -8.30 -8.07
CA GLU A 39 -15.00 -9.51 -8.67
C GLU A 39 -13.58 -9.28 -9.23
N GLU A 40 -13.30 -8.10 -9.79
CA GLU A 40 -11.97 -7.78 -10.32
C GLU A 40 -10.94 -7.61 -9.21
N THR A 41 -11.34 -7.03 -8.07
CA THR A 41 -10.50 -6.92 -6.87
C THR A 41 -10.19 -8.31 -6.31
N ASP A 42 -11.20 -9.18 -6.25
CA ASP A 42 -11.04 -10.57 -5.78
C ASP A 42 -10.08 -11.36 -6.66
N LYS A 43 -10.21 -11.23 -7.99
CA LYS A 43 -9.28 -11.85 -8.96
C LYS A 43 -7.87 -11.31 -8.81
N MET A 44 -7.71 -9.98 -8.67
CA MET A 44 -6.42 -9.32 -8.56
C MET A 44 -5.65 -9.79 -7.31
N PHE A 45 -6.32 -9.87 -6.16
CA PHE A 45 -5.72 -10.30 -4.90
C PHE A 45 -5.82 -11.81 -4.64
N ARG A 46 -6.47 -12.57 -5.53
CA ARG A 46 -6.76 -14.00 -5.39
C ARG A 46 -7.43 -14.33 -4.05
N LYS A 47 -8.41 -13.53 -3.64
CA LYS A 47 -9.14 -13.66 -2.38
C LYS A 47 -10.62 -13.34 -2.59
N GLU A 48 -11.51 -14.18 -2.08
CA GLU A 48 -12.96 -13.94 -2.19
C GLU A 48 -13.44 -12.84 -1.24
N ASN A 49 -14.39 -12.02 -1.72
CA ASN A 49 -15.00 -10.90 -1.00
C ASN A 49 -13.95 -9.96 -0.37
N CYS A 50 -12.90 -9.66 -1.12
CA CYS A 50 -11.80 -8.84 -0.69
C CYS A 50 -12.14 -7.35 -0.82
N LYS A 51 -11.99 -6.63 0.28
CA LYS A 51 -12.05 -5.16 0.31
C LYS A 51 -10.70 -4.59 0.67
N ALA A 52 -10.20 -3.69 -0.18
CA ALA A 52 -8.93 -3.03 0.04
C ALA A 52 -9.09 -1.50 -0.04
N ARG A 53 -8.69 -0.79 1.00
CA ARG A 53 -8.49 0.66 0.94
C ARG A 53 -7.09 0.90 0.37
N VAL A 54 -6.99 1.74 -0.66
CA VAL A 54 -5.73 2.02 -1.35
C VAL A 54 -5.49 3.52 -1.38
N ALA A 55 -4.37 3.96 -0.84
CA ALA A 55 -3.95 5.35 -0.87
C ALA A 55 -2.72 5.54 -1.76
N TYR A 56 -2.76 6.55 -2.61
CA TYR A 56 -1.64 6.95 -3.44
C TYR A 56 -0.94 8.16 -2.85
N LEU A 57 0.38 8.08 -2.73
CA LEU A 57 1.25 9.20 -2.43
C LEU A 57 2.28 9.34 -3.55
N ASN A 58 2.69 10.57 -3.81
CA ASN A 58 3.75 10.81 -4.77
C ASN A 58 5.08 10.15 -4.32
N GLY A 59 6.02 10.07 -5.24
CA GLY A 59 7.41 9.83 -4.88
C GLY A 59 8.07 11.10 -4.33
N SER A 60 9.39 11.08 -4.21
CA SER A 60 10.15 12.30 -3.99
C SER A 60 10.01 13.25 -5.18
N LYS A 61 9.82 14.56 -4.93
CA LYS A 61 9.97 15.58 -5.98
C LYS A 61 11.45 15.92 -6.24
N ALA A 62 12.33 15.62 -5.28
CA ALA A 62 13.76 15.93 -5.35
C ALA A 62 14.59 14.82 -6.02
N LEU A 63 14.04 13.61 -6.11
CA LEU A 63 14.66 12.43 -6.71
C LEU A 63 13.62 11.80 -7.64
N GLU A 64 14.01 11.26 -8.79
CA GLU A 64 13.09 10.44 -9.60
C GLU A 64 12.78 9.12 -8.87
N ALA A 65 11.87 9.19 -7.90
CA ALA A 65 11.38 8.05 -7.15
C ALA A 65 9.96 7.70 -7.60
N PRO A 66 9.63 6.40 -7.73
CA PRO A 66 8.27 5.99 -8.04
C PRO A 66 7.30 6.40 -6.90
N PRO A 67 6.03 6.66 -7.23
CA PRO A 67 4.95 6.80 -6.25
C PRO A 67 4.86 5.64 -5.27
N VAL A 68 4.31 5.91 -4.08
CA VAL A 68 4.03 4.91 -3.06
C VAL A 68 2.53 4.63 -3.04
N GLU A 69 2.16 3.36 -3.16
CA GLU A 69 0.79 2.89 -3.00
C GLU A 69 0.69 2.15 -1.66
N LEU A 70 -0.20 2.61 -0.77
CA LEU A 70 -0.45 1.98 0.52
C LEU A 70 -1.77 1.19 0.45
N ILE A 71 -1.72 -0.09 0.78
CA ILE A 71 -2.87 -1.01 0.67
C ILE A 71 -3.24 -1.54 2.05
N GLN A 72 -4.45 -1.27 2.52
CA GLN A 72 -5.01 -1.91 3.70
C GLN A 72 -6.17 -2.83 3.29
N PHE A 73 -6.04 -4.13 3.59
CA PHE A 73 -7.17 -5.06 3.48
C PHE A 73 -8.10 -4.90 4.68
N ALA A 74 -9.34 -4.48 4.45
CA ALA A 74 -10.29 -4.15 5.50
C ALA A 74 -10.70 -5.38 6.34
N ASP A 75 -10.83 -6.55 5.69
CA ASP A 75 -11.36 -7.77 6.31
C ASP A 75 -10.27 -8.83 6.60
N SER A 76 -8.99 -8.45 6.56
CA SER A 76 -7.89 -9.38 6.84
C SER A 76 -7.52 -9.36 8.32
N LYS A 77 -7.49 -10.54 8.96
CA LYS A 77 -6.84 -10.70 10.27
C LYS A 77 -5.34 -10.44 10.10
N ILE A 78 -4.84 -9.39 10.76
CA ILE A 78 -3.41 -9.06 10.75
C ILE A 78 -2.72 -9.97 11.76
N HIS A 79 -1.87 -10.88 11.27
CA HIS A 79 -0.97 -11.62 12.14
C HIS A 79 0.28 -10.78 12.40
N LYS A 80 0.53 -10.43 13.66
CA LYS A 80 1.72 -9.68 14.06
C LYS A 80 2.68 -10.66 14.69
N GLU A 81 3.79 -10.91 13.99
CA GLU A 81 4.92 -11.66 14.53
C GLU A 81 6.10 -10.73 14.72
N GLN A 82 6.99 -11.10 15.63
CA GLN A 82 8.25 -10.39 15.79
C GLN A 82 9.07 -10.59 14.52
N SER A 83 9.45 -9.49 13.88
CA SER A 83 10.30 -9.56 12.69
C SER A 83 11.63 -10.21 13.04
N ASP A 84 12.00 -11.23 12.29
CA ASP A 84 13.30 -11.87 12.32
C ASP A 84 13.91 -11.78 10.91
N LEU A 85 15.16 -11.33 10.84
CA LEU A 85 15.86 -11.19 9.56
C LEU A 85 16.24 -12.54 8.94
N PHE A 86 16.24 -13.62 9.73
CA PHE A 86 16.70 -14.94 9.32
C PHE A 86 15.55 -15.94 9.14
N THR A 87 14.32 -15.58 9.48
CA THR A 87 13.14 -16.42 9.29
C THR A 87 12.03 -15.62 8.60
N THR A 88 11.35 -16.25 7.65
CA THR A 88 10.17 -15.67 6.99
C THR A 88 8.93 -16.39 7.49
N SER A 89 7.91 -15.64 7.89
CA SER A 89 6.57 -16.13 8.23
C SER A 89 5.86 -16.80 7.05
#